data_AF-A0A8J5N3X4-F1
#
_entry.id   AF-A0A8J5N3X4-F1
#
_cell.length_a   1.000
_cell.length_b   1.000
_cell.length_c   1.000
_cell.angle_alpha   90.00
_cell.angle_beta   90.00
_cell.angle_gamma   90.00
#
_symmetry.space_group_name_H-M   'P 1'
#
loop_
_entity.id
_entity.type
_entity.pdbx_description
1 polymer ?
#
loop_
_entity_poly.entity_id
_entity_poly.type
_entity_poly.pdbx_seq_one_letter_code
_entity_poly.pdbx_strand_id
1 'polypeptide(L)'
;MMVVPRVVISAALLLAALLVTDAQYSYNLRPIIGVLSQAPSDSLLSGLVDKNYTGFIAASYVKYLESAGARVVPVLFLFPGGGVSITNTSGYGAAGQKIYDLVKELNSKGIYVPLWGTCLGFEMLTYLGANYVNLLTACNANNKADPLNLQDGT
;
A
#
# COMPACT_ATOMS: atom_id res chain seq x y z
N MET A 1 -42.74 -37.69 31.80
CA MET A 1 -41.52 -37.66 30.97
C MET A 1 -41.82 -36.74 29.78
N MET A 2 -41.39 -35.48 29.81
CA MET A 2 -41.70 -34.51 28.74
C MET A 2 -40.84 -34.82 27.51
N VAL A 3 -41.46 -35.30 26.44
CA VAL A 3 -40.80 -35.52 25.15
C VAL A 3 -40.78 -34.18 24.42
N VAL A 4 -39.63 -33.51 24.41
CA VAL A 4 -39.46 -32.30 23.62
C VAL A 4 -39.49 -32.69 22.13
N PRO A 5 -40.38 -32.10 21.30
CA PRO A 5 -40.50 -32.47 19.91
C PRO A 5 -39.19 -32.22 19.15
N ARG A 6 -38.75 -33.17 18.32
CA ARG A 6 -37.55 -33.04 17.45
C ARG A 6 -37.56 -31.74 16.61
N VAL A 7 -38.74 -31.27 16.24
CA VAL A 7 -38.94 -30.01 15.49
C VAL A 7 -38.53 -28.78 16.31
N VAL A 8 -38.78 -28.79 17.62
CA VAL A 8 -38.41 -27.68 18.52
C VAL A 8 -36.89 -27.63 18.71
N ILE A 9 -36.24 -28.79 18.76
CA ILE A 9 -34.77 -28.90 18.85
C ILE A 9 -34.11 -28.43 17.55
N SER A 10 -34.63 -28.84 16.38
CA SER A 10 -34.11 -28.40 15.08
C SER A 10 -34.33 -26.90 14.82
N ALA A 11 -35.48 -26.35 15.19
CA ALA A 11 -35.75 -24.92 15.06
C ALA A 11 -34.86 -24.07 15.98
N ALA A 12 -34.60 -24.54 17.20
CA ALA A 12 -33.67 -23.87 18.13
C ALA A 12 -32.22 -23.91 17.64
N LEU A 13 -31.77 -25.01 17.03
CA LEU A 13 -30.45 -25.12 16.42
C LEU A 13 -30.29 -24.24 15.18
N LEU A 14 -31.31 -24.13 14.33
CA LEU A 14 -31.32 -23.21 13.18
C LEU A 14 -31.31 -21.74 13.63
N LEU A 15 -32.08 -21.38 14.66
CA LEU A 15 -32.10 -20.02 15.20
C LEU A 15 -30.78 -19.66 15.88
N ALA A 16 -30.15 -20.60 16.58
CA ALA A 16 -28.80 -20.43 17.13
C ALA A 16 -27.74 -20.30 16.02
N ALA A 17 -27.85 -21.07 14.93
CA ALA A 17 -26.96 -20.95 13.77
C ALA A 17 -27.17 -19.64 12.98
N LEU A 18 -28.36 -19.04 13.02
CA LEU A 18 -28.64 -17.72 12.46
C LEU A 18 -28.13 -16.56 13.35
N LEU A 19 -27.96 -16.80 14.66
CA LEU A 19 -27.42 -15.83 15.62
C LEU A 19 -25.88 -15.88 15.76
N VAL A 20 -25.24 -16.87 15.14
CA VAL A 20 -23.78 -17.06 15.09
C VAL A 20 -23.42 -17.10 13.60
N THR A 21 -23.09 -16.00 12.90
CA THR A 21 -21.87 -15.20 13.07
C THR A 21 -22.00 -13.90 12.28
N ASP A 22 -22.15 -12.76 12.95
CA ASP A 22 -21.54 -11.52 12.44
C ASP A 22 -20.15 -11.46 13.04
N ALA A 23 -19.14 -11.92 12.29
CA ALA A 23 -17.76 -11.60 12.60
C ALA A 23 -17.62 -10.07 12.40
N GLN A 24 -17.83 -9.31 13.47
CA GLN A 24 -17.67 -7.86 13.45
C GLN A 24 -16.22 -7.53 13.06
N TYR A 25 -16.02 -7.11 11.81
CA TYR A 25 -14.73 -6.63 11.34
C TYR A 25 -14.40 -5.34 12.11
N SER A 26 -13.38 -5.39 12.96
CA SER A 26 -12.95 -4.23 13.74
C SER A 26 -12.26 -3.22 12.81
N TYR A 27 -12.97 -2.17 12.43
CA TYR A 27 -12.43 -1.12 11.57
C TYR A 27 -11.44 -0.22 12.31
N ASN A 28 -10.32 0.11 11.67
CA ASN A 28 -9.41 1.14 12.15
C ASN A 28 -9.82 2.51 11.61
N LEU A 29 -10.56 3.29 12.41
CA LEU A 29 -11.03 4.63 12.05
C LEU A 29 -9.96 5.73 12.18
N ARG A 30 -8.73 5.38 12.58
CA ARG A 30 -7.62 6.33 12.72
C ARG A 30 -6.37 5.77 12.06
N PRO A 31 -6.41 5.50 10.74
CA PRO A 31 -5.31 4.84 10.06
C PRO A 31 -4.02 5.67 10.17
N ILE A 32 -2.90 4.96 10.31
CA ILE A 32 -1.55 5.52 10.20
C ILE A 32 -0.94 4.89 8.96
N ILE A 33 -0.57 5.73 8.00
CA ILE A 33 0.00 5.30 6.71
C ILE A 33 1.41 5.85 6.65
N GLY A 34 2.37 4.99 6.32
CA GLY A 34 3.73 5.44 6.13
C GLY A 34 3.99 5.92 4.70
N VAL A 35 5.01 6.73 4.52
CA VAL A 35 5.51 7.13 3.20
C VAL A 35 7.00 6.83 3.14
N LEU A 36 7.41 6.06 2.12
CA LEU A 36 8.80 5.66 1.95
C LEU A 36 9.65 6.88 1.54
N SER A 37 10.70 7.17 2.32
CA SER A 37 11.67 8.23 1.97
C SER A 37 12.64 7.77 0.89
N GLN A 38 13.15 8.71 0.12
CA GLN A 38 14.21 8.47 -0.87
C GLN A 38 15.37 9.45 -0.69
N ALA A 39 16.55 9.11 -1.22
CA ALA A 39 17.68 10.03 -1.23
C ALA A 39 17.35 11.26 -2.09
N PRO A 40 17.68 12.49 -1.64
CA PRO A 40 17.53 13.68 -2.45
C PRO A 40 18.49 13.65 -3.65
N SER A 41 18.08 14.26 -4.77
CA SER A 41 18.97 14.43 -5.93
C SER A 41 19.97 15.57 -5.70
N ASP A 42 21.09 15.55 -6.40
CA ASP A 42 22.11 16.60 -6.32
C ASP A 42 21.53 17.99 -6.65
N SER A 43 20.62 18.05 -7.62
CA SER A 43 19.91 19.29 -7.97
C SER A 43 19.08 19.81 -6.78
N LEU A 44 18.39 18.93 -6.06
CA LEU A 44 17.64 19.32 -4.87
C LEU A 44 18.57 19.79 -3.75
N LEU A 45 19.67 19.05 -3.50
CA LEU A 45 20.67 19.40 -2.48
C LEU A 45 21.36 20.73 -2.77
N SER A 46 21.58 21.09 -4.04
CA SER A 46 22.24 22.34 -4.42
C SER A 46 21.47 23.60 -4.00
N GLY A 47 20.15 23.50 -3.85
CA GLY A 47 19.29 24.59 -3.39
C GLY A 47 19.08 24.64 -1.87
N LEU A 48 19.63 23.68 -1.11
CA LEU A 48 19.49 23.62 0.34
C LEU A 48 20.68 24.26 1.04
N VAL A 49 20.41 24.93 2.16
CA VAL A 49 21.42 25.59 2.99
C VAL A 49 22.38 24.57 3.61
N ASP A 50 21.84 23.43 4.04
CA ASP A 50 22.60 22.26 4.46
C ASP A 50 22.51 21.18 3.38
N LYS A 51 23.60 20.46 3.14
CA LYS A 51 23.67 19.38 2.14
C LYS A 51 23.73 18.00 2.79
N ASN A 52 23.68 17.93 4.12
CA ASN A 52 23.76 16.68 4.88
C ASN A 52 22.40 15.98 5.04
N TYR A 53 21.55 16.04 4.02
CA TYR A 53 20.25 15.37 4.00
C TYR A 53 20.38 14.02 3.29
N THR A 54 20.03 12.94 3.99
CA THR A 54 20.11 11.57 3.47
C THR A 54 18.76 11.02 3.00
N GLY A 55 17.66 11.72 3.29
CA GLY A 55 16.32 11.30 2.96
C GLY A 55 15.37 12.49 2.76
N PHE A 56 14.40 12.30 1.88
CA PHE A 56 13.38 13.28 1.52
C PHE A 56 12.04 12.60 1.23
N ILE A 57 10.96 13.29 1.61
CA ILE A 57 9.57 12.96 1.23
C ILE A 57 8.93 14.26 0.76
N ALA A 58 8.32 14.25 -0.43
CA ALA A 58 7.60 15.42 -0.91
C ALA A 58 6.32 15.63 -0.08
N ALA A 59 6.10 16.85 0.40
CA ALA A 59 4.97 17.20 1.26
C ALA A 59 3.59 16.97 0.61
N SER A 60 3.52 16.90 -0.72
CA SER A 60 2.30 16.56 -1.46
C SER A 60 1.76 15.18 -1.10
N TYR A 61 2.63 14.18 -0.89
CA TYR A 61 2.20 12.84 -0.46
C TYR A 61 1.62 12.85 0.95
N VAL A 62 2.19 13.64 1.86
CA VAL A 62 1.69 13.79 3.22
C VAL A 62 0.29 14.41 3.20
N LYS A 63 0.14 15.54 2.50
CA LYS A 63 -1.16 16.24 2.37
C LYS A 63 -2.23 15.40 1.69
N TYR A 64 -1.84 14.57 0.71
CA TYR A 64 -2.75 13.65 0.02
C TYR A 64 -3.34 12.61 0.98
N LEU A 65 -2.53 12.06 1.90
CA LEU A 65 -3.01 11.10 2.89
C LEU A 65 -3.81 11.78 4.01
N GLU A 66 -3.35 12.94 4.48
CA GLU A 66 -4.03 13.71 5.52
C GLU A 66 -5.42 14.20 5.07
N SER A 67 -5.58 14.58 3.81
CA SER A 67 -6.88 14.98 3.27
C SER A 67 -7.89 13.82 3.20
N ALA A 68 -7.40 12.57 3.16
CA ALA A 68 -8.22 11.36 3.27
C ALA A 68 -8.48 10.93 4.74
N GLY A 69 -8.04 11.73 5.72
CA GLY A 69 -8.24 11.46 7.15
C GLY A 69 -7.22 10.51 7.79
N ALA A 70 -6.11 10.22 7.11
CA ALA A 70 -5.03 9.42 7.67
C ALA A 70 -3.98 10.26 8.40
N ARG A 71 -3.25 9.64 9.32
CA ARG A 71 -2.02 10.21 9.89
C ARG A 71 -0.81 9.64 9.16
N VAL A 72 0.22 10.45 8.97
CA VAL A 72 1.38 10.05 8.18
C VAL A 72 2.61 9.85 9.06
N VAL A 73 3.34 8.77 8.80
CA VAL A 73 4.67 8.54 9.36
C VAL A 73 5.70 8.39 8.24
N PRO A 74 6.94 8.85 8.43
CA PRO A 74 8.01 8.44 7.52
C PRO A 74 8.24 6.93 7.73
N VAL A 75 8.15 6.14 6.64
CA VAL A 75 8.30 4.66 6.55
C VAL A 75 6.99 3.84 6.59
N LEU A 76 6.78 3.01 5.52
CA LEU A 76 5.79 1.92 5.25
C LEU A 76 4.54 2.20 4.38
N PHE A 77 4.21 1.32 3.41
CA PHE A 77 2.92 1.20 2.68
C PHE A 77 2.59 2.17 1.53
N LEU A 78 3.16 3.38 1.48
CA LEU A 78 3.12 4.21 0.27
C LEU A 78 4.51 4.37 -0.33
N PHE A 79 4.65 3.95 -1.58
CA PHE A 79 5.83 4.14 -2.42
C PHE A 79 5.64 5.38 -3.30
N PRO A 80 6.26 6.53 -2.97
CA PRO A 80 6.08 7.75 -3.74
C PRO A 80 6.79 7.70 -5.09
N GLY A 81 6.52 8.72 -5.92
CA GLY A 81 7.30 9.00 -7.12
C GLY A 81 8.70 9.49 -6.77
N GLY A 82 9.58 9.59 -7.76
CA GLY A 82 10.98 9.92 -7.54
C GLY A 82 11.85 9.67 -8.75
N GLY A 83 13.17 9.72 -8.54
CA GLY A 83 14.18 9.50 -9.58
C GLY A 83 15.36 8.64 -9.13
N VAL A 84 15.18 7.79 -8.12
CA VAL A 84 16.21 6.89 -7.60
C VAL A 84 16.00 5.46 -8.14
N SER A 85 17.05 4.62 -8.12
CA SER A 85 16.94 3.22 -8.61
C SER A 85 15.88 2.43 -7.83
N ILE A 86 15.01 1.69 -8.52
CA ILE A 86 14.00 0.78 -7.93
C ILE A 86 14.59 -0.58 -7.51
N THR A 87 15.84 -0.86 -7.87
CA THR A 87 16.52 -2.10 -7.49
C THR A 87 17.21 -1.98 -6.14
N ASN A 88 17.77 -3.08 -5.64
CA ASN A 88 18.50 -3.12 -4.37
C ASN A 88 19.80 -2.29 -4.35
N THR A 89 20.15 -1.61 -5.46
CA THR A 89 21.30 -0.70 -5.53
C THR A 89 21.04 0.65 -4.87
N SER A 90 19.78 0.98 -4.54
CA SER A 90 19.44 2.16 -3.74
C SER A 90 18.80 1.78 -2.41
N GLY A 91 18.87 2.67 -1.43
CA GLY A 91 18.14 2.51 -0.16
C GLY A 91 16.62 2.43 -0.36
N TYR A 92 16.08 3.14 -1.36
CA TYR A 92 14.66 3.11 -1.71
C TYR A 92 14.23 1.73 -2.22
N GLY A 93 14.93 1.17 -3.21
CA GLY A 93 14.60 -0.14 -3.76
C GLY A 93 14.87 -1.27 -2.78
N ALA A 94 15.96 -1.22 -2.01
CA ALA A 94 16.24 -2.21 -0.97
C ALA A 94 15.18 -2.21 0.15
N ALA A 95 14.72 -1.03 0.58
CA ALA A 95 13.62 -0.92 1.54
C ALA A 95 12.28 -1.37 0.94
N GLY A 96 12.00 -0.96 -0.30
CA GLY A 96 10.79 -1.32 -1.04
C GLY A 96 10.62 -2.84 -1.19
N GLN A 97 11.71 -3.55 -1.53
CA GLN A 97 11.75 -5.02 -1.59
C GLN A 97 11.33 -5.66 -0.26
N LYS A 98 11.98 -5.26 0.84
CA LYS A 98 11.67 -5.79 2.18
C LYS A 98 10.21 -5.52 2.59
N ILE A 99 9.72 -4.31 2.30
CA ILE A 99 8.32 -3.94 2.61
C ILE A 99 7.35 -4.78 1.77
N TYR A 100 7.61 -4.96 0.48
CA TYR A 100 6.76 -5.75 -0.41
C TYR A 100 6.67 -7.22 0.04
N ASP A 101 7.80 -7.83 0.38
CA ASP A 101 7.85 -9.21 0.86
C ASP A 101 7.09 -9.36 2.19
N LEU A 102 7.28 -8.42 3.12
CA LEU A 102 6.54 -8.38 4.39
C LEU A 102 5.03 -8.23 4.16
N VAL A 103 4.62 -7.33 3.27
CA VAL A 103 3.21 -7.13 2.92
C VAL A 103 2.59 -8.41 2.34
N LYS A 104 3.30 -9.11 1.45
CA LYS A 104 2.85 -10.40 0.90
C LYS A 104 2.72 -11.46 1.98
N GLU A 105 3.68 -11.54 2.90
CA GLU A 105 3.65 -12.49 4.02
C GLU A 105 2.49 -12.20 4.98
N LEU A 106 2.24 -10.93 5.32
CA LEU A 106 1.12 -10.55 6.20
C LEU A 106 -0.22 -10.84 5.53
N ASN A 107 -0.38 -10.47 4.25
CA ASN A 107 -1.60 -10.73 3.51
C ASN A 107 -1.88 -12.24 3.38
N SER A 108 -0.86 -13.09 3.19
CA SER A 108 -1.05 -14.56 3.13
C SER A 108 -1.48 -15.17 4.47
N LYS A 109 -1.20 -14.48 5.59
CA LYS A 109 -1.66 -14.83 6.94
C LYS A 109 -3.06 -14.26 7.27
N GLY A 110 -3.74 -13.64 6.31
CA GLY A 110 -5.03 -12.99 6.52
C GLY A 110 -4.95 -11.62 7.20
N ILE A 111 -3.75 -11.08 7.40
CA ILE A 111 -3.54 -9.71 7.89
C ILE A 111 -3.53 -8.78 6.68
N TYR A 112 -4.64 -8.09 6.44
CA TYR A 112 -4.76 -7.22 5.28
C TYR A 112 -3.90 -5.97 5.43
N VAL A 113 -2.92 -5.82 4.54
CA VAL A 113 -2.03 -4.66 4.50
C VAL A 113 -2.04 -4.09 3.08
N PRO A 114 -2.63 -2.89 2.87
CA PRO A 114 -2.62 -2.26 1.56
C PRO A 114 -1.21 -1.73 1.23
N LEU A 115 -0.85 -1.79 -0.04
CA LEU A 115 0.40 -1.24 -0.57
C LEU A 115 0.09 -0.44 -1.82
N TRP A 116 0.54 0.82 -1.85
CA TRP A 116 0.27 1.75 -2.93
C TRP A 116 1.57 2.27 -3.55
N GLY A 117 1.61 2.37 -4.88
CA GLY A 117 2.76 2.90 -5.62
C GLY A 117 2.36 4.00 -6.60
N THR A 118 3.05 5.13 -6.58
CA THR A 118 2.83 6.26 -7.49
C THR A 118 4.08 6.52 -8.32
N CYS A 119 3.96 6.61 -9.65
CA CYS A 119 5.10 6.85 -10.57
C CYS A 119 6.25 5.86 -10.28
N LEU A 120 7.41 6.30 -9.78
CA LEU A 120 8.52 5.43 -9.36
C LEU A 120 8.07 4.28 -8.44
N GLY A 121 7.13 4.51 -7.53
CA GLY A 121 6.55 3.47 -6.70
C GLY A 121 5.77 2.42 -7.49
N PHE A 122 5.06 2.83 -8.55
CA PHE A 122 4.38 1.90 -9.47
C PHE A 122 5.40 1.10 -10.28
N GLU A 123 6.45 1.74 -10.80
CA GLU A 123 7.56 1.05 -11.46
C GLU A 123 8.16 -0.03 -10.55
N MET A 124 8.40 0.31 -9.28
CA MET A 124 8.88 -0.64 -8.28
C MET A 124 7.89 -1.79 -8.07
N LEU A 125 6.59 -1.54 -7.94
CA LEU A 125 5.60 -2.61 -7.81
C LEU A 125 5.56 -3.53 -9.04
N THR A 126 5.69 -2.99 -10.26
CA THR A 126 5.76 -3.82 -11.48
C THR A 126 7.02 -4.68 -11.51
N TYR A 127 8.17 -4.12 -11.13
CA TYR A 127 9.44 -4.83 -11.04
C TYR A 127 9.38 -5.98 -10.01
N LEU A 128 8.82 -5.72 -8.83
CA LEU A 128 8.68 -6.72 -7.77
C LEU A 128 7.61 -7.78 -8.10
N GLY A 129 6.49 -7.37 -8.70
CA GLY A 129 5.42 -8.25 -9.16
C GLY A 129 5.86 -9.16 -10.31
N ALA A 130 6.76 -8.70 -11.16
CA ALA A 130 7.34 -9.47 -12.27
C ALA A 130 8.56 -10.30 -11.86
N ASN A 131 8.73 -10.64 -10.57
CA ASN A 131 9.88 -11.39 -10.05
C ASN A 131 11.23 -10.76 -10.41
N TYR A 132 11.39 -9.47 -10.15
CA TYR A 132 12.64 -8.72 -10.36
C TYR A 132 13.05 -8.59 -11.84
N VAL A 133 12.08 -8.74 -12.75
CA VAL A 133 12.29 -8.47 -14.18
C VAL A 133 11.90 -7.02 -14.47
N ASN A 134 12.80 -6.29 -15.12
CA ASN A 134 12.53 -4.92 -15.55
C ASN A 134 11.64 -4.94 -16.81
N LEU A 135 10.39 -4.49 -16.66
CA LEU A 135 9.41 -4.38 -17.75
C LEU A 135 9.23 -2.93 -18.23
N LEU A 136 10.04 -2.00 -17.76
CA LEU A 136 9.92 -0.59 -18.10
C LEU A 136 10.37 -0.34 -19.54
N THR A 137 9.67 0.56 -20.22
CA THR A 137 10.00 1.05 -21.55
C THR A 137 10.00 2.57 -21.53
N ALA A 138 10.95 3.18 -22.25
CA ALA A 138 10.99 4.63 -22.39
C ALA A 138 9.74 5.13 -23.11
N CYS A 139 9.09 6.15 -22.54
CA CYS A 139 7.90 6.77 -23.11
C CYS A 139 7.97 8.29 -23.00
N ASN A 140 7.26 8.98 -23.89
CA ASN A 140 7.18 10.45 -23.86
C ASN A 140 6.03 10.91 -22.94
N ALA A 141 6.24 10.79 -21.64
CA ALA A 141 5.25 11.10 -20.59
C ALA A 141 5.69 12.22 -19.63
N ASN A 142 6.79 12.92 -19.94
CA ASN A 142 7.30 13.99 -19.09
C ASN A 142 6.47 15.28 -19.23
N ASN A 143 6.11 15.90 -18.10
CA ASN A 143 5.40 17.18 -18.03
C ASN A 143 4.15 17.24 -18.94
N LYS A 144 3.34 16.18 -18.88
CA LYS A 144 2.15 16.02 -19.72
C LYS A 144 0.96 15.61 -18.86
N ALA A 145 -0.21 16.18 -19.17
CA ALA A 145 -1.49 15.75 -18.62
C ALA A 145 -2.21 14.92 -19.68
N ASP A 146 -2.52 13.66 -19.35
CA ASP A 146 -3.19 12.71 -20.24
C ASP A 146 -4.49 12.20 -19.58
N PRO A 147 -5.53 11.87 -20.37
CA PRO A 147 -6.74 11.25 -19.85
C PRO A 147 -6.51 9.77 -19.50
N LEU A 148 -7.36 9.22 -18.63
CA LEU A 148 -7.39 7.79 -18.34
C LEU A 148 -8.37 7.10 -19.30
N ASN A 149 -7.84 6.29 -20.21
CA ASN A 149 -8.65 5.47 -21.13
C ASN A 149 -9.00 4.14 -20.45
N LEU A 150 -10.17 4.09 -19.81
CA LEU A 150 -10.67 2.88 -19.17
C LEU A 150 -10.87 1.77 -20.21
N GLN A 151 -10.48 0.55 -19.84
CA GLN A 151 -10.74 -0.63 -20.66
C GLN A 151 -12.11 -1.20 -20.29
N ASP A 152 -12.83 -1.75 -21.27
CA ASP A 152 -14.03 -2.52 -21.00
C ASP A 152 -13.67 -3.74 -20.14
N GLY A 153 -14.45 -3.98 -19.08
CA GLY A 153 -14.20 -5.09 -18.16
C GLY A 153 -14.38 -6.43 -18.87
N THR A 154 -13.46 -7.37 -18.61
CA THR A 154 -13.57 -8.77 -19.00
C THR A 154 -14.49 -9.56 -18.07
#